data_AF-A0A2N2SP57-F1
#
_entry.id   AF-A0A2N2SP57-F1
#
_cell.length_a   1.000
_cell.length_b   1.000
_cell.length_c   1.000
_cell.angle_alpha   90.00
_cell.angle_beta   90.00
_cell.angle_gamma   90.00
#
_symmetry.space_group_name_H-M   'P 1'
#
loop_
_entity.id
_entity.type
_entity.pdbx_description
1 polymer ?
#
loop_
_entity_poly.entity_id
_entity_poly.type
_entity_poly.pdbx_seq_one_letter_code
_entity_poly.pdbx_strand_id
1 'polypeptide(L)'
;MTTTPPKSTSKSLLLPLCLSALFLSACATQGVPADTPSARPAPVASTAQVADLAALQQELRTALGSIDGAEIIAASSAAELHLRIPVSNGFGSGSAELRPALTRALESLLPAFVRHPEAALHIVGHTDSIGSEMHNLQLSIKRGEAVMEYLRSGGVALDRMSADGKGEAEPIADNAQESGRTRNRRVEIFVRPKD
;
A
#
# COMPACT_ATOMS: atom_id res chain seq x y z
N MET A 1 -42.61 -56.54 3.76
CA MET A 1 -41.34 -56.04 3.19
C MET A 1 -40.33 -55.91 4.31
N THR A 2 -39.08 -56.18 3.99
CA THR A 2 -38.05 -56.78 4.83
C THR A 2 -37.48 -55.91 5.95
N THR A 3 -37.12 -56.63 7.01
CA THR A 3 -36.54 -56.30 8.30
C THR A 3 -35.02 -56.14 8.26
N THR A 4 -34.45 -55.11 8.88
CA THR A 4 -33.12 -55.15 9.56
C THR A 4 -32.97 -53.90 10.46
N PRO A 5 -32.67 -54.08 11.76
CA PRO A 5 -31.32 -53.83 12.30
C PRO A 5 -31.00 -54.85 13.43
N PRO A 6 -29.99 -54.71 14.33
CA PRO A 6 -28.71 -53.96 14.35
C PRO A 6 -27.49 -54.86 14.71
N LYS A 7 -26.26 -54.31 14.67
CA LYS A 7 -25.05 -54.67 15.46
C LYS A 7 -23.94 -53.71 15.01
N SER A 8 -23.16 -53.04 15.84
CA SER A 8 -22.20 -53.59 16.79
C SER A 8 -21.50 -52.39 17.45
N THR A 9 -21.39 -52.37 18.78
CA THR A 9 -20.18 -51.88 19.45
C THR A 9 -20.15 -52.46 20.86
N SER A 10 -19.17 -53.34 21.09
CA SER A 10 -18.95 -53.98 22.38
C SER A 10 -18.36 -52.98 23.38
N LYS A 11 -18.84 -53.12 24.61
CA LYS A 11 -18.38 -52.52 25.86
C LYS A 11 -16.99 -53.05 26.29
N SER A 12 -16.48 -52.43 27.36
CA SER A 12 -15.59 -52.99 28.41
C SER A 12 -14.08 -52.79 28.16
N LEU A 13 -13.21 -52.44 29.13
CA LEU A 13 -13.29 -52.18 30.57
C LEU A 13 -11.86 -51.74 31.05
N LEU A 14 -11.77 -50.86 32.05
CA LEU A 14 -10.78 -50.72 33.16
C LEU A 14 -9.31 -51.22 33.00
N LEU A 15 -8.27 -50.37 33.17
CA LEU A 15 -7.53 -49.96 34.41
C LEU A 15 -6.07 -50.59 34.44
N PRO A 16 -5.17 -50.33 35.42
CA PRO A 16 -4.08 -49.32 35.43
C PRO A 16 -2.62 -49.86 35.60
N LEU A 17 -1.65 -48.94 35.63
CA LEU A 17 -0.38 -48.92 36.43
C LEU A 17 0.75 -49.95 36.20
N CYS A 18 1.97 -49.48 35.89
CA CYS A 18 3.32 -49.99 36.26
C CYS A 18 4.38 -49.14 35.50
N LEU A 19 5.08 -48.15 36.08
CA LEU A 19 6.29 -48.15 36.91
C LEU A 19 7.54 -48.88 36.34
N SER A 20 8.68 -48.14 36.35
CA SER A 20 10.10 -48.54 36.19
C SER A 20 10.61 -48.72 34.74
N ALA A 21 11.84 -48.39 34.33
CA ALA A 21 13.08 -47.99 35.01
C ALA A 21 14.02 -47.22 34.04
N LEU A 22 15.07 -46.61 34.62
CA LEU A 22 16.19 -45.89 34.01
C LEU A 22 16.88 -46.63 32.85
N PHE A 23 17.29 -45.86 31.83
CA PHE A 23 18.59 -46.05 31.16
C PHE A 23 19.26 -44.68 30.92
N LEU A 24 20.44 -44.51 31.53
CA LEU A 24 21.44 -43.50 31.21
C LEU A 24 21.98 -43.77 29.80
N SER A 25 22.01 -42.76 28.93
CA SER A 25 23.05 -42.69 27.89
C SER A 25 23.29 -41.24 27.51
N ALA A 26 24.48 -40.76 27.86
CA ALA A 26 25.03 -39.49 27.45
C ALA A 26 25.54 -39.60 26.00
N CYS A 27 25.11 -38.68 25.14
CA CYS A 27 25.87 -38.25 23.97
C CYS A 27 25.77 -36.74 23.90
N ALA A 28 26.90 -36.08 24.15
CA ALA A 28 27.09 -34.67 23.87
C ALA A 28 27.02 -34.43 22.35
N THR A 29 26.27 -33.43 21.93
CA THR A 29 26.50 -32.73 20.65
C THR A 29 26.11 -31.27 20.87
N GLN A 30 27.05 -30.41 20.50
CA GLN A 30 27.01 -28.96 20.67
C GLN A 30 25.94 -28.35 19.75
N GLY A 31 25.05 -27.55 20.33
CA GLY A 31 24.06 -26.74 19.61
C GLY A 31 24.39 -25.25 19.76
N VAL A 32 24.67 -24.63 18.63
CA VAL A 32 25.12 -23.26 18.33
C VAL A 32 24.50 -22.16 19.22
N PRO A 33 25.27 -21.15 19.68
CA PRO A 33 24.72 -19.98 20.37
C PRO A 33 23.74 -19.22 19.48
N ALA A 34 22.68 -18.70 20.11
CA ALA A 34 21.59 -17.95 19.49
C ALA A 34 22.06 -17.00 18.39
N ASP A 35 21.47 -17.16 17.19
CA ASP A 35 21.49 -16.14 16.16
C ASP A 35 20.98 -14.83 16.77
N THR A 36 21.92 -13.91 16.94
CA THR A 36 21.60 -12.50 17.11
C THR A 36 20.82 -12.12 15.86
N PRO A 37 19.61 -11.51 15.94
CA PRO A 37 19.03 -10.90 14.78
C PRO A 37 19.99 -9.79 14.36
N SER A 38 20.77 -10.05 13.31
CA SER A 38 21.51 -9.03 12.60
C SER A 38 20.46 -8.09 12.03
N ALA A 39 20.09 -7.10 12.84
CA ALA A 39 19.38 -5.93 12.39
C ALA A 39 20.29 -5.31 11.33
N ARG A 40 20.03 -5.65 10.07
CA ARG A 40 20.50 -4.86 8.93
C ARG A 40 20.15 -3.42 9.32
N PRO A 41 21.13 -2.50 9.45
CA PRO A 41 20.78 -1.11 9.67
C PRO A 41 19.81 -0.74 8.56
N ALA A 42 18.61 -0.30 8.92
CA ALA A 42 17.71 0.32 7.95
C ALA A 42 18.54 1.37 7.19
N PRO A 43 18.40 1.48 5.86
CA PRO A 43 19.19 2.44 5.10
C PRO A 43 18.93 3.82 5.71
N VAL A 44 19.91 4.32 6.45
CA VAL A 44 19.86 5.65 7.02
C VAL A 44 20.11 6.55 5.83
N ALA A 45 19.04 7.12 5.28
CA ALA A 45 19.12 8.06 4.18
C ALA A 45 20.24 9.06 4.46
N SER A 46 21.15 9.23 3.49
CA SER A 46 22.26 10.16 3.59
C SER A 46 21.74 11.56 3.92
N THR A 47 22.49 12.34 4.71
CA THR A 47 22.13 13.71 5.08
C THR A 47 21.82 14.59 3.86
N ALA A 48 22.43 14.30 2.70
CA ALA A 48 22.14 14.94 1.44
C ALA A 48 20.76 14.55 0.87
N GLN A 49 20.39 13.25 0.94
CA GLN A 49 19.07 12.75 0.51
C GLN A 49 17.93 13.32 1.37
N VAL A 50 18.18 13.53 2.67
CA VAL A 50 17.21 14.16 3.59
C VAL A 50 17.03 15.65 3.29
N ALA A 51 18.11 16.37 2.96
CA ALA A 51 18.05 17.78 2.57
C ALA A 51 17.30 17.99 1.24
N ASP A 52 17.49 17.08 0.28
CA ASP A 52 16.83 17.11 -1.02
C ASP A 52 15.32 16.87 -0.90
N LEU A 53 14.92 15.89 -0.08
CA LEU A 53 13.51 15.61 0.19
C LEU A 53 12.82 16.79 0.88
N ALA A 54 13.53 17.53 1.75
CA ALA A 54 12.98 18.71 2.40
C ALA A 54 12.74 19.87 1.41
N ALA A 55 13.65 20.07 0.45
CA ALA A 55 13.47 21.04 -0.64
C ALA A 55 12.29 20.65 -1.53
N LEU A 56 12.25 19.39 -1.98
CA LEU A 56 11.15 18.84 -2.76
C LEU A 56 9.80 19.02 -2.04
N GLN A 57 9.74 18.71 -0.74
CA GLN A 57 8.54 18.92 0.06
C GLN A 57 8.06 20.38 0.03
N GLN A 58 8.96 21.35 0.11
CA GLN A 58 8.61 22.76 0.07
C GLN A 58 8.11 23.19 -1.31
N GLU A 59 8.71 22.66 -2.38
CA GLU A 59 8.25 22.89 -3.76
C GLU A 59 6.85 22.32 -3.99
N LEU A 60 6.62 21.06 -3.58
CA LEU A 60 5.32 20.40 -3.72
C LEU A 60 4.22 21.12 -2.93
N ARG A 61 4.52 21.62 -1.72
CA ARG A 61 3.60 22.50 -0.96
C ARG A 61 3.25 23.76 -1.72
N THR A 62 4.25 24.40 -2.33
CA THR A 62 4.04 25.63 -3.08
C THR A 62 3.23 25.37 -4.34
N ALA A 63 3.52 24.27 -5.06
CA ALA A 63 2.83 23.86 -6.27
C ALA A 63 1.37 23.49 -6.05
N LEU A 64 1.04 22.86 -4.92
CA LEU A 64 -0.32 22.45 -4.58
C LEU A 64 -1.11 23.52 -3.83
N GLY A 65 -0.47 24.57 -3.32
CA GLY A 65 -1.12 25.59 -2.49
C GLY A 65 -2.23 26.40 -3.18
N SER A 66 -2.32 26.35 -4.51
CA SER A 66 -3.37 27.02 -5.31
C SER A 66 -4.35 26.05 -5.96
N ILE A 67 -4.28 24.75 -5.65
CA ILE A 67 -5.15 23.73 -6.24
C ILE A 67 -6.23 23.38 -5.24
N ASP A 68 -7.46 23.76 -5.57
CA ASP A 68 -8.64 23.40 -4.79
C ASP A 68 -8.77 21.87 -4.65
N GLY A 69 -8.73 21.39 -3.41
CA GLY A 69 -8.88 19.98 -3.06
C GLY A 69 -7.60 19.15 -3.11
N ALA A 70 -6.42 19.72 -3.40
CA ALA A 70 -5.16 19.00 -3.15
C ALA A 70 -4.81 19.08 -1.65
N GLU A 71 -4.67 17.94 -0.98
CA GLU A 71 -4.34 17.88 0.45
C GLU A 71 -3.01 17.18 0.66
N ILE A 72 -1.99 17.91 1.09
CA ILE A 72 -0.74 17.28 1.53
C ILE A 72 -0.99 16.70 2.92
N ILE A 73 -1.21 15.39 2.97
CA ILE A 73 -1.33 14.64 4.20
C ILE A 73 0.09 14.33 4.63
N ALA A 74 0.72 15.32 5.26
CA ALA A 74 2.09 15.22 5.69
C ALA A 74 2.29 13.96 6.56
N ALA A 75 2.80 12.88 5.98
CA ALA A 75 3.47 11.83 6.72
C ALA A 75 4.85 12.38 7.04
N SER A 76 4.95 13.07 8.16
CA SER A 76 6.19 13.61 8.72
C SER A 76 7.07 12.48 9.27
N SER A 77 7.55 11.59 8.40
CA SER A 77 8.77 10.83 8.65
C SER A 77 9.84 11.43 7.77
N ALA A 78 11.08 11.54 8.26
CA ALA A 78 12.17 12.20 7.54
C ALA A 78 12.54 11.53 6.18
N ALA A 79 11.86 10.47 5.77
CA ALA A 79 12.19 9.63 4.63
C ALA A 79 11.06 9.44 3.59
N GLU A 80 9.82 9.89 3.84
CA GLU A 80 8.71 9.70 2.89
C GLU A 80 7.72 10.86 2.96
N LEU A 81 7.27 11.35 1.80
CA LEU A 81 6.22 12.36 1.66
C LEU A 81 4.98 11.69 1.09
N HIS A 82 3.87 11.76 1.81
CA HIS A 82 2.58 11.30 1.32
C HIS A 82 1.78 12.46 0.74
N LEU A 83 1.60 12.44 -0.57
CA LEU A 83 0.72 13.37 -1.28
C LEU A 83 -0.61 12.67 -1.50
N ARG A 84 -1.65 13.11 -0.81
CA ARG A 84 -3.01 12.78 -1.23
C ARG A 84 -3.41 13.83 -2.26
N ILE A 85 -3.88 13.41 -3.43
CA ILE A 85 -4.46 14.34 -4.40
C ILE A 85 -5.96 14.03 -4.44
N PRO A 86 -6.76 14.45 -3.43
CA PRO A 86 -8.19 14.29 -3.47
C PRO A 86 -8.80 15.39 -4.33
N VAL A 87 -8.50 15.38 -5.62
CA VAL A 87 -9.45 15.97 -6.57
C VAL A 87 -10.68 15.09 -6.51
N SER A 88 -11.66 15.50 -5.71
CA SER A 88 -13.00 14.89 -5.61
C SER A 88 -13.59 14.63 -7.01
N ASN A 89 -13.12 15.34 -8.02
CA ASN A 89 -13.53 15.22 -9.40
C ASN A 89 -12.44 14.71 -10.36
N GLY A 90 -11.43 13.97 -9.86
CA GLY A 90 -10.27 13.53 -10.65
C GLY A 90 -10.56 12.42 -11.64
N PHE A 91 -11.55 11.58 -11.33
CA PHE A 91 -12.04 10.50 -12.17
C PHE A 91 -13.57 10.49 -12.23
N GLY A 92 -14.12 9.98 -13.34
CA GLY A 92 -15.53 9.62 -13.42
C GLY A 92 -15.83 8.32 -12.67
N SER A 93 -17.11 8.06 -12.39
CA SER A 93 -17.55 6.74 -11.92
C SER A 93 -17.19 5.67 -12.96
N GLY A 94 -16.64 4.54 -12.52
CA GLY A 94 -16.21 3.44 -13.40
C GLY A 94 -15.08 3.77 -14.38
N SER A 95 -14.46 4.95 -14.30
CA SER A 95 -13.49 5.43 -15.29
C SER A 95 -12.10 5.65 -14.68
N ALA A 96 -11.07 5.37 -15.50
CA ALA A 96 -9.67 5.71 -15.26
C ALA A 96 -9.21 6.93 -16.07
N GLU A 97 -10.12 7.60 -16.77
CA GLU A 97 -9.83 8.83 -17.51
C GLU A 97 -9.54 9.99 -16.54
N LEU A 98 -8.38 10.62 -16.73
CA LEU A 98 -7.98 11.79 -15.96
C LEU A 98 -8.84 12.99 -16.34
N ARG A 99 -9.46 13.61 -15.35
CA ARG A 99 -10.28 14.81 -15.56
C ARG A 99 -9.45 16.08 -15.43
N PRO A 100 -9.91 17.23 -15.98
CA PRO A 100 -9.14 18.48 -15.97
C PRO A 100 -8.66 18.96 -14.60
N ALA A 101 -9.41 18.65 -13.53
CA ALA A 101 -8.99 18.98 -12.17
C ALA A 101 -7.73 18.21 -11.76
N LEU A 102 -7.67 16.90 -12.06
CA LEU A 102 -6.51 16.06 -11.77
C LEU A 102 -5.31 16.44 -12.64
N THR A 103 -5.52 16.64 -13.94
CA THR A 103 -4.42 16.97 -14.86
C THR A 103 -3.75 18.30 -14.48
N ARG A 104 -4.52 19.33 -14.10
CA ARG A 104 -3.97 20.59 -13.57
C ARG A 104 -3.15 20.39 -12.29
N ALA A 105 -3.61 19.49 -11.41
CA ALA A 105 -2.88 19.16 -10.20
C ALA A 105 -1.56 18.45 -10.50
N LEU A 106 -1.58 17.47 -11.40
CA LEU A 106 -0.37 16.77 -11.84
C LEU A 106 0.58 17.70 -12.58
N GLU A 107 0.06 18.63 -13.40
CA GLU A 107 0.85 19.61 -14.14
C GLU A 107 1.63 20.54 -13.22
N SER A 108 1.06 20.98 -12.09
CA SER A 108 1.78 21.82 -11.13
C SER A 108 2.91 21.06 -10.41
N LEU A 109 2.79 19.74 -10.29
CA LEU A 109 3.78 18.87 -9.65
C LEU A 109 4.96 18.52 -10.57
N LEU A 110 4.74 18.51 -11.90
CA LEU A 110 5.77 18.12 -12.87
C LEU A 110 7.11 18.84 -12.71
N PRO A 111 7.17 20.18 -12.54
CA PRO A 111 8.44 20.87 -12.39
C PRO A 111 9.25 20.39 -11.18
N ALA A 112 8.59 20.07 -10.07
CA ALA A 112 9.25 19.54 -8.88
C ALA A 112 9.80 18.14 -9.15
N PHE A 113 9.01 17.24 -9.73
CA PHE A 113 9.48 15.89 -10.05
C PHE A 113 10.60 15.85 -11.11
N VAL A 114 10.64 16.82 -12.03
CA VAL A 114 11.71 16.96 -13.02
C VAL A 114 13.00 17.50 -12.39
N ARG A 115 12.91 18.46 -11.46
CA ARG A 115 14.07 19.02 -10.74
C ARG A 115 14.71 18.04 -9.74
N HIS A 116 13.91 17.10 -9.24
CA HIS A 116 14.30 16.13 -8.22
C HIS A 116 14.33 14.70 -8.77
N PRO A 117 15.28 14.35 -9.68
CA PRO A 117 15.37 13.01 -10.30
C PRO A 117 15.67 11.87 -9.32
N GLU A 118 16.20 12.20 -8.14
CA GLU A 118 16.46 11.30 -7.02
C GLU A 118 15.19 10.89 -6.26
N ALA A 119 14.05 11.50 -6.52
CA ALA A 119 12.78 11.08 -5.92
C ALA A 119 12.13 9.93 -6.71
N ALA A 120 11.75 8.87 -6.00
CA ALA A 120 10.90 7.77 -6.47
C ALA A 120 9.44 8.03 -6.06
N LEU A 121 8.52 7.66 -6.96
CA LEU A 121 7.07 7.85 -6.84
C LEU A 121 6.36 6.49 -6.77
N HIS A 122 5.53 6.30 -5.76
CA HIS A 122 4.61 5.17 -5.66
C HIS A 122 3.18 5.70 -5.74
N ILE A 123 2.46 5.30 -6.78
CA ILE A 123 1.15 5.84 -7.15
C ILE A 123 0.11 4.78 -6.81
N VAL A 124 -0.85 5.13 -5.96
CA VAL A 124 -1.89 4.21 -5.49
C VAL A 124 -3.26 4.73 -5.90
N GLY A 125 -3.97 3.95 -6.71
CA GLY A 125 -5.35 4.24 -7.07
C GLY A 125 -6.36 3.67 -6.07
N HIS A 126 -7.48 4.37 -5.89
CA HIS A 126 -8.63 3.91 -5.11
C HIS A 126 -9.94 4.13 -5.89
N THR A 127 -10.97 3.36 -5.53
CA THR A 127 -12.35 3.48 -6.04
C THR A 127 -13.33 3.80 -4.92
N ASP A 128 -14.58 4.08 -5.29
CA ASP A 128 -15.69 3.98 -4.35
C ASP A 128 -16.14 2.52 -4.22
N SER A 129 -17.16 2.27 -3.40
CA SER A 129 -17.69 0.93 -3.13
C SER A 129 -18.71 0.43 -4.15
N ILE A 130 -18.79 1.05 -5.34
CA ILE A 130 -19.78 0.64 -6.36
C ILE A 130 -19.12 -0.34 -7.31
N GLY A 131 -19.63 -1.56 -7.36
CA GLY A 131 -19.13 -2.63 -8.23
C GLY A 131 -18.69 -3.86 -7.44
N SER A 132 -18.03 -4.80 -8.11
CA SER A 132 -17.41 -5.93 -7.43
C SER A 132 -15.99 -5.58 -6.98
N GLU A 133 -15.51 -6.22 -5.92
CA GLU A 133 -14.15 -6.05 -5.42
C GLU A 133 -13.09 -6.22 -6.52
N MET A 134 -13.21 -7.28 -7.33
CA MET A 134 -12.29 -7.53 -8.44
C MET A 134 -12.33 -6.43 -9.51
N HIS A 135 -13.52 -5.91 -9.83
CA HIS A 135 -13.65 -4.78 -10.77
C HIS A 135 -12.98 -3.53 -10.20
N ASN A 136 -13.23 -3.24 -8.92
CA ASN A 136 -12.66 -2.08 -8.24
C ASN A 136 -11.14 -2.18 -8.13
N LEU A 137 -10.59 -3.36 -7.85
CA LEU A 137 -9.15 -3.60 -7.86
C LEU A 137 -8.55 -3.30 -9.23
N GLN A 138 -9.10 -3.87 -10.31
CA GLN A 138 -8.63 -3.61 -11.67
C GLN A 138 -8.75 -2.14 -12.08
N LEU A 139 -9.86 -1.48 -11.73
CA LEU A 139 -10.07 -0.06 -12.02
C LEU A 139 -9.07 0.83 -11.27
N SER A 140 -8.79 0.51 -10.01
CA SER A 140 -7.83 1.26 -9.20
C SER A 140 -6.41 1.17 -9.74
N ILE A 141 -5.98 -0.01 -10.21
CA ILE A 141 -4.68 -0.19 -10.88
C ILE A 141 -4.59 0.69 -12.13
N LYS A 142 -5.62 0.65 -12.99
CA LYS A 142 -5.70 1.47 -14.21
C LYS A 142 -5.63 2.97 -13.92
N ARG A 143 -6.20 3.43 -12.80
CA ARG A 143 -6.09 4.83 -12.36
C ARG A 143 -4.65 5.20 -12.00
N GLY A 144 -3.96 4.33 -11.26
CA GLY A 144 -2.54 4.51 -10.95
C GLY A 144 -1.68 4.55 -12.22
N GLU A 145 -1.91 3.64 -13.16
CA GLU A 145 -1.24 3.60 -14.46
C GLU A 145 -1.51 4.85 -15.30
N ALA A 146 -2.75 5.36 -15.32
CA ALA A 146 -3.09 6.58 -16.05
C ALA A 146 -2.33 7.81 -15.52
N VAL A 147 -2.19 7.92 -14.18
CA VAL A 147 -1.40 8.98 -13.56
C VAL A 147 0.09 8.81 -13.87
N MET A 148 0.61 7.59 -13.80
CA MET A 148 2.00 7.29 -14.18
C MET A 148 2.28 7.70 -15.63
N GLU A 149 1.40 7.34 -16.55
CA GLU A 149 1.54 7.68 -17.97
C GLU A 149 1.50 9.19 -18.20
N TYR A 150 0.63 9.91 -17.48
CA TYR A 150 0.59 11.36 -17.53
C TYR A 150 1.91 11.98 -17.06
N LEU A 151 2.44 11.55 -15.90
CA LEU A 151 3.72 12.03 -15.38
C LEU A 151 4.89 11.68 -16.29
N ARG A 152 4.86 10.49 -16.91
CA ARG A 152 5.84 10.06 -17.92
C ARG A 152 5.85 10.99 -19.12
N SER A 153 4.67 11.35 -19.63
CA SER A 153 4.54 12.29 -20.75
C SER A 153 5.06 13.70 -20.40
N GLY A 154 5.02 14.06 -19.11
CA GLY A 154 5.58 15.29 -18.57
C GLY A 154 7.09 15.24 -18.24
N GLY A 155 7.79 14.14 -18.55
CA GLY A 155 9.24 14.02 -18.42
C GLY A 155 9.75 13.29 -17.17
N VAL A 156 8.87 12.70 -16.36
CA VAL A 156 9.28 11.85 -15.23
C VAL A 156 9.68 10.46 -15.76
N ALA A 157 10.89 9.99 -15.41
CA ALA A 157 11.38 8.70 -15.89
C ALA A 157 10.58 7.52 -15.30
N LEU A 158 10.30 6.51 -16.13
CA LEU A 158 9.46 5.37 -15.75
C LEU A 158 10.07 4.52 -14.63
N ASP A 159 11.39 4.40 -14.58
CA ASP A 159 12.14 3.66 -13.55
C ASP A 159 12.05 4.30 -12.15
N ARG A 160 11.52 5.52 -12.06
CA ARG A 160 11.24 6.21 -10.79
C ARG A 160 9.83 5.98 -10.30
N MET A 161 8.96 5.33 -11.08
CA MET A 161 7.54 5.24 -10.81
C MET A 161 7.07 3.80 -10.63
N SER A 162 6.12 3.60 -9.73
CA SER A 162 5.36 2.36 -9.59
C SER A 162 3.87 2.68 -9.42
N ALA A 163 2.99 1.80 -9.89
CA ALA A 163 1.55 1.91 -9.72
C ALA A 163 1.01 0.68 -9.00
N ASP A 164 0.13 0.92 -8.04
CA ASP A 164 -0.67 -0.10 -7.36
C ASP A 164 -2.13 0.34 -7.28
N GLY A 165 -3.02 -0.60 -6.98
CA GLY A 165 -4.44 -0.34 -6.80
C GLY A 165 -4.96 -1.00 -5.53
N LYS A 166 -5.76 -0.27 -4.76
CA LYS A 166 -6.40 -0.78 -3.53
C LYS A 166 -7.89 -1.06 -3.67
N GLY A 167 -8.45 -0.88 -4.86
CA GLY A 167 -9.90 -0.93 -5.08
C GLY A 167 -10.63 0.00 -4.12
N GLU A 168 -11.68 -0.51 -3.47
CA GLU A 168 -12.48 0.23 -2.49
C GLU A 168 -11.91 0.21 -1.07
N ALA A 169 -10.77 -0.46 -0.86
CA ALA A 169 -10.13 -0.52 0.44
C ALA A 169 -9.61 0.86 0.87
N GLU A 170 -9.47 1.02 2.19
CA GLU A 170 -9.00 2.26 2.82
C GLU A 170 -9.83 3.49 2.39
N PRO A 171 -11.16 3.48 2.59
CA PRO A 171 -12.00 4.62 2.28
C PRO A 171 -11.65 5.79 3.20
N ILE A 172 -11.58 6.99 2.63
CA ILE A 172 -11.32 8.22 3.39
C ILE A 172 -12.61 8.96 3.73
N ALA A 173 -13.75 8.49 3.23
CA ALA A 173 -15.07 9.08 3.37
C ALA A 173 -16.16 8.01 3.34
N ASP A 174 -17.35 8.37 3.84
CA ASP A 174 -18.51 7.49 3.86
C ASP A 174 -19.01 7.17 2.43
N ASN A 175 -18.97 5.89 2.05
CA ASN A 175 -19.45 5.43 0.75
C ASN A 175 -20.99 5.45 0.59
N ALA A 176 -21.74 5.61 1.69
CA ALA A 176 -23.20 5.72 1.62
C ALA A 176 -23.64 6.99 0.86
N GLN A 177 -22.84 8.05 0.90
CA GLN A 177 -23.15 9.34 0.30
C GLN A 177 -22.34 9.57 -0.99
N GLU A 178 -22.94 10.22 -2.00
CA GLU A 178 -22.23 10.52 -3.26
C GLU A 178 -21.02 11.42 -3.03
N SER A 179 -21.13 12.37 -2.11
CA SER A 179 -20.01 13.24 -1.71
C SER A 179 -18.82 12.44 -1.16
N GLY A 180 -19.08 11.37 -0.40
CA GLY A 180 -18.03 10.50 0.12
C GLY A 180 -17.47 9.54 -0.92
N ARG A 181 -18.30 8.93 -1.76
CA ARG A 181 -17.84 8.15 -2.92
C ARG A 181 -16.92 8.95 -3.83
N THR A 182 -17.32 10.19 -4.10
CA THR A 182 -16.55 11.16 -4.88
C THR A 182 -15.15 11.40 -4.31
N ARG A 183 -15.02 11.48 -2.97
CA ARG A 183 -13.71 11.57 -2.30
C ARG A 183 -12.91 10.26 -2.34
N ASN A 184 -13.57 9.11 -2.33
CA ASN A 184 -12.90 7.81 -2.37
C ASN A 184 -12.34 7.47 -3.76
N ARG A 185 -12.90 8.04 -4.84
CA ARG A 185 -12.34 8.00 -6.20
C ARG A 185 -11.12 8.91 -6.34
N ARG A 186 -10.01 8.50 -5.74
CA ARG A 186 -8.77 9.29 -5.60
C ARG A 186 -7.53 8.53 -6.08
N VAL A 187 -6.43 9.27 -6.18
CA VAL A 187 -5.07 8.72 -6.27
C VAL A 187 -4.22 9.34 -5.18
N GLU A 188 -3.34 8.52 -4.61
CA GLU A 188 -2.32 8.92 -3.66
C GLU A 188 -0.94 8.73 -4.30
N ILE A 189 -0.02 9.64 -4.02
CA ILE A 189 1.37 9.58 -4.51
C ILE A 189 2.27 9.64 -3.29
N PHE A 190 3.01 8.58 -3.04
CA PHE A 190 4.05 8.52 -2.04
C PHE A 190 5.38 8.83 -2.70
N VAL A 191 6.14 9.74 -2.12
CA VAL A 191 7.41 10.23 -2.64
C VAL A 191 8.49 9.88 -1.64
N ARG A 192 9.51 9.14 -2.09
CA ARG A 192 10.64 8.72 -1.26
C ARG A 192 11.95 8.90 -2.02
N PRO A 193 13.11 8.99 -1.35
CA PRO A 193 14.39 8.89 -2.04
C PRO A 193 14.49 7.59 -2.84
N LYS A 194 15.08 7.66 -4.02
CA LYS A 194 15.44 6.50 -4.85
C LYS A 194 16.61 5.79 -4.18
N ASP A 195 16.47 4.47 -4.03
CA ASP A 195 17.48 3.58 -3.43
C ASP A 195 18.77 3.49 -4.27
#